data_AF-A0A9E4L8N5-F1
#
_entry.id   AF-A0A9E4L8N5-F1
#
_cell.length_a   1.000
_cell.length_b   1.000
_cell.length_c   1.000
_cell.angle_alpha   90.00
_cell.angle_beta   90.00
_cell.angle_gamma   90.00
#
_symmetry.space_group_name_H-M   'P 1'
#
loop_
_entity.id
_entity.type
_entity.pdbx_description
1 polymer ?
#
loop_
_entity_poly.entity_id
_entity_poly.type
_entity_poly.pdbx_seq_one_letter_code
_entity_poly.pdbx_strand_id
1 'polypeptide(L)' 'MGCSGETIRAMAREIYGIELTEDRAAEIARQVTELAESARRAGRESDFDDELLSARQTLIGATQDGRGS' A
#
# COMPACT_ATOMS: atom_id res chain seq x y z
N MET A 1 9.85 -5.66 5.61
CA MET A 1 9.48 -6.19 6.94
C MET A 1 8.05 -6.67 6.87
N GLY A 2 7.84 -7.99 6.76
CA GLY A 2 6.50 -8.60 6.86
C GLY A 2 6.12 -8.80 8.33
N CYS A 3 4.83 -8.89 8.64
CA CYS A 3 4.37 -9.29 9.97
C CYS A 3 4.75 -10.75 10.21
N SER A 4 5.39 -11.06 11.35
CA SER A 4 5.69 -12.46 11.71
C SER A 4 4.49 -13.08 12.44
N GLY A 5 4.36 -14.42 12.37
CA GLY A 5 3.32 -15.14 13.11
C GLY A 5 3.43 -14.99 14.63
N GLU A 6 4.62 -14.71 15.16
CA GLU A 6 4.82 -14.38 16.57
C GLU A 6 4.17 -13.05 16.95
N THR A 7 4.32 -12.01 16.12
CA THR A 7 3.67 -10.72 16.34
C THR A 7 2.14 -10.84 16.28
N ILE A 8 1.60 -11.65 15.37
CA ILE A 8 0.15 -11.90 15.28
C ILE A 8 -0.37 -12.61 16.54
N ARG A 9 0.38 -13.59 17.08
CA ARG A 9 0.03 -14.26 18.35
C ARG A 9 0.00 -13.29 19.53
N ALA A 10 1.03 -12.45 19.65
CA ALA A 10 1.10 -11.45 20.72
C ALA A 10 -0.10 -10.50 20.65
N MET A 11 -0.38 -9.94 19.47
CA MET A 11 -1.52 -9.02 19.27
C MET A 11 -2.87 -9.70 19.53
N ALA A 12 -3.06 -10.94 19.07
CA ALA A 12 -4.30 -11.68 19.30
C ALA A 12 -4.58 -11.89 20.79
N ARG A 13 -3.53 -12.18 21.56
CA ARG A 13 -3.62 -12.35 23.01
C ARG A 13 -3.84 -11.03 23.74
N GLU A 14 -3.08 -10.00 23.41
CA GLU A 14 -3.10 -8.72 24.13
C GLU A 14 -4.36 -7.90 23.84
N ILE A 15 -4.81 -7.88 22.57
CA ILE A 15 -5.93 -7.01 22.14
C ILE A 15 -7.26 -7.75 22.25
N TYR A 16 -7.27 -9.03 21.89
CA TYR A 16 -8.52 -9.79 21.75
C TYR A 16 -8.66 -10.91 22.80
N GLY A 17 -7.63 -11.19 23.61
CA GLY A 17 -7.66 -12.28 24.57
C GLY A 17 -7.70 -13.68 23.92
N ILE A 18 -7.33 -13.79 22.64
CA ILE A 18 -7.42 -15.03 21.86
C ILE A 18 -6.05 -15.70 21.80
N GLU A 19 -6.00 -16.97 22.16
CA GLU A 19 -4.83 -17.80 21.90
C GLU A 19 -4.90 -18.42 20.51
N LEU A 20 -3.93 -18.07 19.66
CA LEU A 20 -3.79 -18.62 18.32
C LEU A 20 -2.72 -19.72 18.31
N THR A 21 -3.00 -20.79 17.57
CA THR A 21 -1.98 -21.78 17.24
C THR A 21 -0.93 -21.15 16.33
N GLU A 22 0.29 -21.72 16.35
CA GLU A 22 1.39 -21.24 15.51
C GLU A 22 1.04 -21.24 14.03
N ASP A 23 0.43 -22.33 13.56
CA ASP A 23 0.01 -22.50 12.16
C ASP A 23 -1.03 -21.44 11.76
N ARG A 24 -2.03 -21.19 12.62
CA ARG A 24 -3.06 -20.18 12.35
C ARG A 24 -2.48 -18.77 12.35
N ALA A 25 -1.55 -18.48 13.23
CA ALA A 25 -0.91 -17.17 13.27
C ALA A 25 0.03 -16.94 12.08
N ALA A 26 0.72 -17.98 11.61
CA ALA A 26 1.52 -17.93 10.38
C ALA A 26 0.63 -17.70 9.15
N GLU A 27 -0.53 -18.35 9.08
CA GLU A 27 -1.49 -18.13 8.00
C GLU A 27 -2.02 -16.69 7.98
N ILE A 28 -2.42 -16.15 9.13
CA ILE A 28 -2.88 -14.77 9.24
C ILE A 28 -1.74 -13.79 8.88
N ALA A 29 -0.52 -14.04 9.35
CA ALA A 29 0.64 -13.22 9.01
C ALA A 29 0.89 -13.16 7.49
N ARG A 30 0.72 -14.29 6.79
CA ARG A 30 0.80 -14.36 5.33
C ARG A 30 -0.30 -13.52 4.67
N GLN A 31 -1.55 -13.69 5.08
CA GLN A 31 -2.68 -12.94 4.54
C GLN A 31 -2.54 -11.43 4.74
N VAL A 32 -2.10 -11.00 5.92
CA VAL A 32 -1.84 -9.58 6.21
C VAL A 32 -0.72 -9.03 5.33
N THR A 33 0.33 -9.81 5.09
CA THR A 33 1.43 -9.41 4.21
C THR A 33 0.96 -9.28 2.76
N GLU A 34 0.22 -10.26 2.23
CA GLU A 34 -0.34 -10.22 0.87
C GLU A 34 -1.29 -9.02 0.69
N LEU A 35 -2.11 -8.73 1.69
CA LEU A 35 -3.00 -7.56 1.68
C LEU A 35 -2.21 -6.26 1.69
N ALA A 36 -1.17 -6.15 2.52
CA ALA A 36 -0.32 -4.96 2.58
C ALA A 36 0.44 -4.72 1.26
N GLU A 37 0.91 -5.77 0.59
CA GLU A 37 1.53 -5.67 -0.73
C GLU A 37 0.55 -5.27 -1.81
N SER A 38 -0.67 -5.82 -1.78
CA SER A 38 -1.75 -5.46 -2.69
C SER A 38 -2.16 -4.00 -2.53
N ALA A 39 -2.31 -3.54 -1.28
CA ALA A 39 -2.62 -2.13 -0.96
C ALA A 39 -1.49 -1.19 -1.40
N ARG A 40 -0.21 -1.57 -1.21
CA ARG A 40 0.94 -0.80 -1.72
C ARG A 40 0.97 -0.72 -3.25
N ARG A 41 0.53 -1.78 -3.93
CA ARG A 41 0.45 -1.79 -5.40
C ARG A 41 -0.65 -0.86 -5.88
N ALA A 42 -1.83 -0.95 -5.29
CA ALA A 42 -2.95 -0.06 -5.60
C ALA A 42 -2.63 1.42 -5.29
N GLY A 43 -1.98 1.70 -4.15
CA GLY A 43 -1.55 3.05 -3.79
C GLY A 43 -0.51 3.63 -4.77
N ARG A 44 0.46 2.83 -5.22
CA ARG A 44 1.42 3.25 -6.25
C ARG A 44 0.81 3.47 -7.63
N GLU A 45 -0.29 2.78 -7.95
CA GLU A 45 -1.05 3.02 -9.18
C GLU A 45 -1.77 4.39 -9.12
N SER A 46 -2.20 4.82 -7.93
CA SER A 46 -2.82 6.13 -7.71
C SER A 46 -1.83 7.30 -7.80
N ASP A 47 -0.60 7.17 -7.28
CA ASP A 47 0.46 8.18 -7.47
C ASP A 47 0.89 8.31 -8.95
N PHE A 48 0.83 7.21 -9.71
CA PHE A 48 1.12 7.23 -11.15
C PHE A 48 0.12 8.10 -11.94
N ASP A 49 -1.16 8.11 -11.54
CA ASP A 49 -2.20 8.93 -12.15
C ASP A 49 -1.97 10.43 -11.88
N ASP A 50 -1.55 10.78 -10.66
CA ASP A 50 -1.21 12.15 -10.26
C ASP A 50 0.05 12.67 -10.99
N GLU A 51 1.07 11.83 -11.16
CA GLU A 51 2.29 12.18 -11.91
C GLU A 51 2.00 12.33 -13.43
N LEU A 52 1.12 11.48 -13.99
CA LEU A 52 0.62 11.60 -15.37
C LEU A 52 -0.24 12.87 -15.56
N LEU A 53 -1.09 13.21 -14.60
CA LEU A 53 -1.89 14.45 -14.59
C LEU A 53 -1.01 15.70 -14.50
N SER A 54 0.05 15.67 -13.68
CA SER A 54 1.03 16.74 -13.55
C SER A 54 1.90 16.90 -14.82
N ALA A 55 2.35 15.79 -15.42
CA ALA A 55 3.07 15.80 -16.68
C ALA A 55 2.20 16.35 -17.83
N ARG A 56 0.90 16.01 -17.86
CA ARG A 56 -0.06 16.55 -18.83
C ARG A 56 -0.25 18.07 -18.65
N GLN A 57 -0.38 18.56 -17.42
CA GLN A 57 -0.51 20.01 -17.18
C GLN A 57 0.75 20.78 -17.60
N THR A 58 1.93 20.21 -17.38
CA THR A 58 3.20 20.81 -17.81
C THR A 58 3.29 20.92 -19.33
N LEU A 59 2.86 19.88 -20.07
CA LEU A 59 2.84 19.89 -21.54
C LEU A 59 1.79 20.87 -22.11
N ILE A 60 0.65 21.04 -21.43
CA ILE A 60 -0.38 22.02 -21.81
C ILE A 60 0.09 23.46 -21.53
N GLY A 61 0.81 23.71 -20.42
CA GLY A 61 1.41 25.00 -20.13
C GLY A 61 2.49 25.39 -21.15
N ALA A 62 3.37 24.46 -21.51
CA ALA A 62 4.43 24.70 -22.50
C ALA A 62 3.90 25.00 -23.91
N THR A 63 2.69 24.55 -24.26
CA THR A 63 2.06 24.82 -25.57
C THR A 63 1.25 26.13 -25.58
N GLN A 64 1.01 26.76 -24.43
CA GLN A 64 0.33 28.05 -24.33
C GLN A 64 1.31 29.25 -24.31
N ASP A 65 2.52 29.07 -23.80
CA ASP A 65 3.58 30.09 -23.82
C ASP A 65 4.15 30.37 -25.24
N GLY A 66 3.98 29.44 -26.18
CA GLY A 66 4.44 29.59 -27.57
C GLY A 66 3.52 30.42 -28.50
N ARG A 67 2.44 31.01 -27.99
CA ARG A 67 1.48 31.82 -28.77
C ARG A 67 1.35 33.28 -28.31
N GLY A 68 2.35 33.80 -27.60
CA GLY A 68 2.54 35.24 -27.40
C GLY A 68 3.62 35.77 -28.32
N SER A 69 3.19 36.34 -29.46
CA SER A 69 4.01 37.25 -30.29
C SER A 69 4.32 38.56 -29.57
#